data_AF-A0A1D9G9B1-F1
#
_entry.id   AF-A0A1D9G9B1-F1
#
_cell.length_a   1.000
_cell.length_b   1.000
_cell.length_c   1.000
_cell.angle_alpha   90.00
_cell.angle_beta   90.00
_cell.angle_gamma   90.00
#
_symmetry.space_group_name_H-M   'P 1'
#
loop_
_entity.id
_entity.type
_entity.pdbx_description
1 polymer ?
#
loop_
_entity_poly.entity_id
_entity_poly.type
_entity_poly.pdbx_seq_one_letter_code
_entity_poly.pdbx_strand_id
1 'polypeptide(L)'
;MSVNNYYTLGRSGLRVSRLALGTMTFGTEWGWGADRTTAKTLFDDYVEAGGNFIDTADLYTNGTSETWLGEFMGTPTSQNPAFSNRVRIYRKNSGANERRQV
;
A
#
# COMPACT_ATOMS: atom_id res chain seq x y z
N MET A 1 16.43 -7.38 0.51
CA MET A 1 15.88 -8.47 -0.33
C MET A 1 15.14 -7.83 -1.49
N SER A 2 15.24 -8.36 -2.72
CA SER A 2 14.48 -7.82 -3.85
C SER A 2 13.11 -8.51 -3.98
N VAL A 3 12.06 -7.73 -4.25
CA VAL A 3 10.67 -8.22 -4.41
C VAL A 3 10.12 -7.96 -5.82
N ASN A 4 11.01 -7.72 -6.78
CA ASN A 4 10.70 -7.35 -8.17
C ASN A 4 10.18 -8.49 -9.07
N ASN A 5 9.94 -9.68 -8.53
CA ASN A 5 9.34 -10.81 -9.26
C ASN A 5 7.80 -10.72 -9.19
N TYR A 6 7.16 -10.55 -10.35
CA TYR A 6 5.71 -10.33 -10.42
C TYR A 6 4.91 -11.55 -10.88
N TYR A 7 3.78 -11.75 -10.21
CA TYR A 7 2.84 -12.86 -10.40
C TYR A 7 1.45 -12.33 -10.73
N THR A 8 0.66 -13.15 -11.41
CA THR A 8 -0.72 -12.79 -11.74
C THR A 8 -1.60 -12.91 -10.49
N LEU A 9 -2.32 -11.85 -10.16
CA LEU A 9 -3.27 -11.83 -9.04
C LEU A 9 -4.58 -12.50 -9.47
N GLY A 10 -4.68 -13.80 -9.24
CA GLY A 10 -5.86 -14.60 -9.57
C GLY A 10 -6.23 -14.46 -11.05
N ARG A 11 -7.49 -14.12 -11.33
CA ARG A 11 -8.01 -13.91 -12.70
C ARG A 11 -8.06 -12.44 -13.13
N SER A 12 -7.49 -11.53 -12.34
CA SER A 12 -7.59 -10.08 -12.60
C SER A 12 -6.68 -9.58 -13.74
N GLY A 13 -5.68 -10.39 -14.14
CA GLY A 13 -4.65 -9.96 -15.10
C GLY A 13 -3.62 -8.99 -14.50
N LEU A 14 -3.75 -8.59 -13.24
CA LEU A 14 -2.78 -7.72 -12.57
C LEU A 14 -1.50 -8.48 -12.24
N ARG A 15 -0.35 -7.89 -12.56
CA ARG A 15 0.98 -8.38 -12.16
C ARG A 15 1.42 -7.68 -10.87
N VAL A 16 1.60 -8.44 -9.80
CA VAL A 16 1.93 -7.96 -8.45
C VAL A 16 3.15 -8.68 -7.88
N SER A 17 3.92 -8.00 -7.04
CA SER A 17 5.00 -8.59 -6.26
C SER A 17 4.44 -9.62 -5.29
N ARG A 18 5.24 -10.63 -4.92
CA ARG A 18 4.82 -11.64 -3.92
C ARG A 18 4.49 -11.05 -2.57
N LEU A 19 5.16 -9.94 -2.21
CA LEU A 19 4.90 -9.21 -0.99
C LEU A 19 4.08 -7.97 -1.29
N ALA A 20 3.00 -7.80 -0.55
CA ALA A 20 2.21 -6.59 -0.51
C ALA A 20 2.68 -5.71 0.65
N LEU A 21 2.73 -4.39 0.43
CA LEU A 21 2.89 -3.43 1.51
C LEU A 21 1.50 -3.13 2.10
N GLY A 22 1.23 -3.67 3.29
CA GLY A 22 0.03 -3.35 4.05
C GLY A 22 0.21 -2.04 4.82
N THR A 23 -0.70 -1.09 4.63
CA THR A 23 -0.62 0.23 5.26
C THR A 23 -1.58 0.38 6.45
N MET A 24 -2.15 -0.71 6.96
CA MET A 24 -3.05 -0.71 8.13
C MET A 24 -2.45 -0.02 9.37
N THR A 25 -1.13 -0.08 9.51
CA THR A 25 -0.40 0.49 10.65
C THR A 25 0.20 1.86 10.33
N PHE A 26 -0.15 2.49 9.20
CA PHE A 26 0.36 3.82 8.87
C PHE A 26 -0.47 4.86 9.60
N GLY A 27 0.07 5.35 10.72
CA GLY A 27 -0.62 6.21 11.66
C GLY A 27 -0.46 5.72 13.10
N THR A 28 -0.88 6.55 14.05
CA THR A 28 -0.83 6.26 15.49
C THR A 28 -2.17 6.50 16.20
N GLU A 29 -3.22 6.79 15.43
CA GLU A 29 -4.56 7.19 15.89
C GLU A 29 -5.25 6.09 16.70
N TRP A 30 -4.85 4.83 16.53
CA TRP A 30 -5.34 3.70 17.32
C TRP A 30 -4.56 3.49 18.63
N GLY A 31 -3.65 4.40 18.99
CA GLY A 31 -2.76 4.30 20.14
C GLY A 31 -1.53 3.42 19.91
N TRP A 32 -1.37 2.89 18.69
CA TRP A 32 -0.24 2.09 18.23
C TRP A 32 -0.13 2.20 16.71
N GLY A 33 1.05 1.92 16.17
CA GLY A 33 1.33 1.94 14.73
C GLY A 33 2.66 2.62 14.40
N ALA A 34 2.91 2.81 13.10
CA ALA A 34 4.09 3.49 12.59
C ALA A 34 3.83 4.99 12.54
N ASP A 35 4.73 5.79 13.12
CA ASP A 35 4.75 7.22 12.90
C ASP A 35 5.04 7.55 11.42
N ARG A 36 4.86 8.83 11.04
CA ARG A 36 4.99 9.26 9.65
C ARG A 36 6.38 8.97 9.08
N THR A 37 7.43 9.16 9.88
CA THR A 37 8.81 8.93 9.47
C THR A 37 9.04 7.45 9.18
N THR A 38 8.62 6.59 10.09
CA THR A 38 8.73 5.13 9.97
C THR A 38 7.90 4.62 8.80
N ALA A 39 6.66 5.09 8.64
CA ALA A 39 5.80 4.75 7.51
C ALA A 39 6.44 5.16 6.18
N LYS A 40 7.08 6.34 6.12
CA LYS A 40 7.79 6.80 4.93
C LYS A 40 8.99 5.92 4.61
N THR A 41 9.81 5.57 5.60
CA THR A 41 10.95 4.67 5.42
C THR A 41 10.49 3.30 4.92
N LEU A 42 9.44 2.73 5.51
CA LEU A 42 8.87 1.45 5.07
C LEU A 42 8.37 1.51 3.62
N PHE A 43 7.74 2.62 3.23
CA PHE A 43 7.30 2.85 1.86
C PHE A 43 8.50 2.93 0.90
N ASP A 44 9.51 3.74 1.23
CA ASP A 44 10.68 3.93 0.38
C ASP A 44 11.44 2.61 0.19
N ASP A 45 11.73 1.88 1.27
CA ASP A 45 12.41 0.59 1.23
C ASP A 45 11.65 -0.42 0.35
N TYR A 46 10.31 -0.42 0.43
CA TYR A 46 9.47 -1.29 -0.37
C TYR A 46 9.53 -0.94 -1.87
N VAL A 47 9.45 0.35 -2.20
CA VAL A 47 9.54 0.84 -3.58
C VAL A 47 10.92 0.55 -4.17
N GLU A 48 11.98 0.82 -3.41
CA GLU A 48 13.36 0.56 -3.80
C GLU A 48 13.65 -0.93 -4.00
N ALA A 49 13.06 -1.79 -3.16
CA ALA A 49 13.14 -3.25 -3.34
C ALA A 49 12.39 -3.76 -4.59
N GLY A 50 11.65 -2.89 -5.29
CA GLY A 50 10.89 -3.20 -6.49
C GLY A 50 9.46 -3.68 -6.22
N GLY A 51 8.93 -3.39 -5.03
CA GLY A 51 7.56 -3.69 -4.68
C GLY A 51 6.59 -2.91 -5.56
N ASN A 52 5.41 -3.48 -5.84
CA ASN A 52 4.41 -2.79 -6.64
C ASN A 52 2.96 -3.06 -6.20
N PHE A 53 2.76 -3.68 -5.03
CA PHE A 53 1.43 -4.05 -4.54
C PHE A 53 1.20 -3.44 -3.16
N ILE A 54 0.27 -2.49 -3.07
CA ILE A 54 -0.03 -1.75 -1.85
C ILE A 54 -1.46 -2.08 -1.43
N ASP A 55 -1.65 -2.47 -0.17
CA ASP A 55 -2.94 -2.73 0.47
C ASP A 55 -3.27 -1.60 1.44
N THR A 56 -4.41 -0.93 1.23
CA THR A 56 -4.93 0.14 2.09
C THR A 56 -6.45 0.02 2.27
N ALA A 57 -7.00 0.76 3.24
CA ALA A 57 -8.44 0.89 3.43
C ALA A 57 -8.80 2.30 3.92
N ASP A 58 -10.04 2.71 3.69
CA ASP A 58 -10.61 3.98 4.14
C ASP A 58 -10.59 4.15 5.66
N LEU A 59 -10.76 3.07 6.42
CA LEU A 59 -10.71 3.11 7.90
C LEU A 59 -9.33 2.89 8.50
N TYR A 60 -8.31 2.56 7.71
CA TYR A 60 -6.97 2.31 8.28
C TYR A 60 -6.45 3.58 8.96
N THR A 61 -6.25 3.44 10.27
CA THR A 61 -5.86 4.53 11.18
C THR A 61 -6.73 5.78 11.01
N ASN A 62 -8.05 5.57 10.88
CA ASN A 62 -9.05 6.63 10.72
C ASN A 62 -8.85 7.50 9.46
N GLY A 63 -8.29 6.91 8.39
CA GLY A 63 -8.06 7.57 7.10
C GLY A 63 -6.62 8.08 6.91
N THR A 64 -5.83 8.16 7.98
CA THR A 64 -4.44 8.65 7.94
C THR A 64 -3.57 7.84 6.97
N SER A 65 -3.79 6.52 6.89
CA SER A 65 -3.09 5.64 5.96
C SER A 65 -3.24 6.11 4.50
N GLU A 66 -4.45 6.42 4.04
CA GLU A 66 -4.68 6.85 2.65
C GLU A 66 -4.10 8.24 2.38
N THR A 67 -4.21 9.16 3.36
CA THR A 67 -3.63 10.50 3.26
C THR A 67 -2.12 10.43 3.09
N TRP A 68 -1.42 9.69 3.96
CA TRP A 68 0.04 9.56 3.87
C TRP A 68 0.47 8.82 2.61
N LEU A 69 -0.25 7.77 2.21
CA LEU A 69 0.05 7.07 0.96
C LEU A 69 -0.04 8.02 -0.23
N GLY A 70 -1.06 8.87 -0.30
CA GLY A 70 -1.20 9.88 -1.36
C GLY A 70 -0.03 10.87 -1.39
N GLU A 71 0.40 11.34 -0.22
CA GLU A 71 1.58 12.22 -0.10
C GLU A 71 2.87 11.52 -0.54
N PHE A 72 3.07 10.27 -0.12
CA PHE A 72 4.27 9.48 -0.42
C PHE A 72 4.37 9.18 -1.91
N MET A 73 3.24 8.93 -2.57
CA MET A 73 3.18 8.75 -4.02
C MET A 73 3.58 10.01 -4.82
N GLY A 74 3.48 11.19 -4.21
CA GLY A 74 3.96 12.44 -4.80
C GLY A 74 5.48 12.61 -4.78
N THR A 75 6.24 11.72 -4.13
CA THR A 75 7.69 11.88 -3.96
C THR A 75 8.51 11.34 -5.15
N PRO A 76 9.77 11.77 -5.32
CA PRO A 76 10.61 11.29 -6.42
C PRO A 76 10.77 9.76 -6.47
N THR A 77 10.82 9.10 -5.30
CA THR A 77 10.95 7.64 -5.18
C THR A 77 9.83 6.91 -5.91
N SER A 78 8.58 7.35 -5.72
CA SER A 78 7.39 6.79 -6.36
C SER A 78 7.14 7.33 -7.77
N GLN A 79 7.64 8.51 -8.10
CA GLN A 79 7.56 9.05 -9.47
C GLN A 79 8.50 8.37 -10.45
N ASN A 80 9.41 7.50 -9.98
CA ASN A 80 10.21 6.66 -10.86
C ASN A 80 9.30 5.92 -11.87
N PRO A 81 9.47 6.12 -13.20
CA PRO A 81 8.62 5.52 -14.22
C PRO A 81 8.54 3.99 -14.12
N ALA A 82 9.61 3.35 -13.64
CA ALA A 82 9.63 1.92 -13.41
C ALA A 82 8.57 1.49 -12.39
N PHE A 83 8.39 2.26 -11.30
CA PHE A 83 7.39 2.00 -10.25
C PHE A 83 6.00 2.55 -10.60
N SER A 84 5.92 3.80 -11.05
CA SER A 84 4.66 4.49 -11.35
C SER A 84 3.80 3.72 -12.37
N ASN A 85 4.42 3.16 -13.42
CA ASN A 85 3.69 2.42 -14.46
C ASN A 85 3.18 1.03 -14.00
N ARG A 86 3.69 0.51 -12.88
CA ARG A 86 3.42 -0.87 -12.42
C ARG A 86 2.75 -0.97 -11.07
N VAL A 87 2.63 0.12 -10.31
CA VAL A 87 2.01 0.10 -8.99
C VAL A 87 0.55 -0.36 -9.08
N ARG A 88 0.13 -1.18 -8.12
CA ARG A 88 -1.22 -1.73 -7.96
C ARG A 88 -1.65 -1.44 -6.53
N ILE A 89 -2.69 -0.65 -6.39
CA ILE A 89 -3.28 -0.34 -5.09
C ILE A 89 -4.57 -1.14 -4.95
N TYR A 90 -4.63 -1.95 -3.91
CA TYR A 90 -5.87 -2.56 -3.47
C TYR A 90 -6.42 -1.74 -2.31
N ARG A 91 -7.62 -1.19 -2.53
CA ARG A 91 -8.35 -0.39 -1.55
C ARG A 91 -9.55 -1.16 -1.04
N LYS A 92 -9.58 -1.45 0.26
CA LYS A 92 -10.78 -1.98 0.93
C LYS A 92 -11.66 -0.81 1.38
N ASN A 93 -12.94 -0.83 1.02
CA ASN A 93 -13.92 0.15 1.46
C ASN A 93 -14.78 -0.43 2.60
N SER A 94 -15.01 0.33 3.66
CA SER A 94 -15.86 -0.04 4.81
C SER A 94 -17.21 -0.61 4.41
N GLY A 95 -17.87 0.03 3.44
CA GLY A 95 -19.20 -0.37 2.96
C GLY A 95 -19.23 -1.71 2.21
N ALA A 96 -18.08 -2.30 1.87
CA ALA A 96 -18.01 -3.61 1.23
C ALA A 96 -18.12 -4.78 2.24
N ASN A 97 -17.86 -4.52 3.53
CA ASN A 97 -17.89 -5.55 4.58
C ASN A 97 -19.31 -5.86 5.09
N GLU A 98 -20.31 -5.03 4.77
CA GLU A 98 -21.71 -5.19 5.23
C GLU A 98 -22.52 -6.19 4.38
N ARG A 99 -21.98 -6.70 3.25
CA ARG A 99 -22.69 -7.62 2.35
C ARG A 99 -22.39 -9.11 2.54
N ARG A 100 -21.83 -9.52 3.69
CA ARG A 100 -21.65 -10.94 4.04
C ARG A 100 -21.79 -11.19 5.54
N GLN A 101 -23.00 -11.04 6.06
CA GLN A 101 -23.47 -11.86 7.17
C GLN A 101 -24.88 -12.33 6.79
N VAL A 102 -24.94 -13.53 6.21
CA VAL A 102 -26.14 -14.38 6.24
C VAL A 102 -26.01 -15.31 7.42
#